data_AF-A0A399SQB3-F1
#
_entry.id   AF-A0A399SQB3-F1
#
_cell.length_a   1.000
_cell.length_b   1.000
_cell.length_c   1.000
_cell.angle_alpha   90.00
_cell.angle_beta   90.00
_cell.angle_gamma   90.00
#
_symmetry.space_group_name_H-M   'P 1'
#
loop_
_entity.id
_entity.type
_entity.pdbx_description
1 polymer ?
#
loop_
_entity_poly.entity_id
_entity_poly.type
_entity_poly.pdbx_seq_one_letter_code
_entity_poly.pdbx_strand_id
1 'polypeptide(L)'
;MSDFPVTIHHNPNCGTSRNVLAAIREAGHEPRVVEYLKTGWTRPALETLLARMGARPRDILRLRGTPAEELGLADPAVGDDRI
;
A
#
# COMPACT_ATOMS: atom_id res chain seq x y z
N MET A 1 19.39 -0.13 20.14
CA MET A 1 18.90 0.42 18.86
C MET A 1 17.39 0.30 18.91
N SER A 2 16.69 1.40 19.14
CA SER A 2 15.23 1.38 19.21
C SER A 2 14.70 0.99 17.83
N ASP A 3 14.09 -0.19 17.74
CA ASP A 3 13.43 -0.68 16.54
C ASP A 3 12.28 0.29 16.27
N PHE A 4 12.43 1.17 15.27
CA PHE A 4 11.40 2.13 14.93
C PHE A 4 10.29 1.38 14.21
N PRO A 5 9.06 1.27 14.76
CA PRO A 5 8.07 0.31 14.29
C PRO A 5 7.32 0.82 13.04
N VAL A 6 8.00 1.54 12.14
CA VAL A 6 7.40 2.03 10.90
C VAL A 6 7.89 1.17 9.74
N THR A 7 6.93 0.55 9.07
CA THR A 7 7.14 -0.12 7.79
C THR A 7 6.53 0.75 6.70
N ILE A 8 7.29 0.99 5.63
CA ILE A 8 6.80 1.64 4.41
C ILE A 8 6.77 0.64 3.27
N HIS A 9 5.59 0.45 2.67
CA HIS A 9 5.42 -0.29 1.43
C HIS A 9 5.73 0.66 0.28
N HIS A 10 6.93 0.53 -0.28
CA HIS A 10 7.53 1.53 -1.13
C HIS A 10 7.53 1.11 -2.61
N ASN A 11 7.17 2.06 -3.48
CA ASN A 11 7.41 1.98 -4.92
C ASN A 11 8.41 3.09 -5.32
N PRO A 12 9.63 2.77 -5.78
CA PRO A 12 10.65 3.76 -6.13
C PRO A 12 10.23 4.67 -7.30
N ASN A 13 9.29 4.22 -8.14
CA ASN A 13 8.78 5.00 -9.28
C ASN A 13 7.61 5.94 -8.89
N CYS A 14 7.14 5.90 -7.63
CA CYS A 14 6.05 6.75 -7.16
C CYS A 14 6.60 7.98 -6.42
N GLY A 15 6.35 9.19 -6.95
CA GLY A 15 6.81 10.45 -6.34
C GLY A 15 6.36 10.61 -4.89
N THR A 16 5.08 10.36 -4.60
CA THR A 16 4.53 10.40 -3.23
C THR A 16 5.24 9.42 -2.29
N SER A 17 5.51 8.20 -2.76
CA SER A 17 6.21 7.17 -1.98
C SER A 17 7.66 7.58 -1.64
N ARG A 18 8.35 8.25 -2.58
CA ARG A 18 9.69 8.80 -2.34
C ARG A 18 9.68 9.96 -1.34
N ASN A 19 8.70 10.86 -1.46
CA ASN A 19 8.57 12.00 -0.54
C ASN A 19 8.28 11.53 0.89
N VAL A 20 7.41 10.53 1.08
CA VAL A 20 7.12 9.96 2.40
C VAL A 20 8.35 9.27 3.00
N LEU A 21 9.09 8.48 2.21
CA LEU A 21 10.33 7.87 2.68
C LEU A 21 11.37 8.91 3.12
N ALA A 22 11.52 9.99 2.34
CA ALA A 22 12.42 11.09 2.67
C ALA A 22 11.99 11.79 3.98
N ALA A 23 10.69 12.11 4.12
CA ALA A 23 10.17 12.74 5.34
C ALA A 23 10.39 11.91 6.60
N ILE A 24 10.24 10.57 6.53
CA ILE A 24 10.53 9.68 7.67
C ILE A 24 12.01 9.77 8.05
N ARG A 25 12.91 9.77 7.06
CA ARG A 25 14.37 9.86 7.28
C ARG A 25 14.81 11.23 7.79
N GLU A 26 14.22 12.31 7.27
CA GLU A 26 14.45 13.69 7.72
C GLU A 26 14.01 13.88 9.18
N ALA A 27 13.00 13.15 9.64
CA ALA A 27 12.59 13.10 11.04
C ALA A 27 13.56 12.29 11.95
N GLY A 28 14.67 11.76 11.40
CA GLY A 28 15.68 11.02 12.15
C GLY A 28 15.36 9.54 12.34
N HIS A 29 14.44 8.98 11.56
CA HIS A 29 14.01 7.59 11.66
C HIS A 29 14.37 6.79 10.41
N GLU A 30 14.86 5.56 10.58
CA GLU A 30 15.02 4.61 9.47
C GLU A 30 13.88 3.58 9.51
N PRO A 31 12.95 3.59 8.55
CA PRO A 31 11.85 2.64 8.51
C PRO A 31 12.28 1.31 7.88
N ARG A 32 11.51 0.26 8.14
CA ARG A 32 11.57 -0.96 7.33
C ARG A 32 10.96 -0.67 5.95
N VAL A 33 11.77 -0.74 4.90
CA VAL A 33 11.31 -0.56 3.51
C VAL A 33 10.95 -1.90 2.89
N VAL A 34 9.72 -2.03 2.38
CA VAL A 34 9.24 -3.22 1.67
C VAL A 34 8.87 -2.82 0.23
N GLU A 35 9.62 -3.33 -0.75
CA GLU A 35 9.31 -3.13 -2.18
C GLU A 35 8.15 -4.03 -2.62
N TYR A 36 6.91 -3.59 -2.34
CA TYR A 36 5.72 -4.44 -2.47
C TYR A 36 5.48 -4.98 -3.89
N LEU A 37 5.94 -4.27 -4.93
CA LEU A 37 5.86 -4.73 -6.32
C LEU A 37 6.76 -5.93 -6.61
N LYS A 38 7.84 -6.11 -5.84
CA LYS A 38 8.74 -7.25 -5.94
C LYS A 38 8.34 -8.38 -4.99
N THR A 39 7.93 -8.05 -3.77
CA THR A 39 7.58 -9.05 -2.75
C THR A 39 6.19 -9.64 -2.93
N GLY A 40 5.29 -8.91 -3.61
CA GLY A 40 3.88 -9.26 -3.72
C GLY A 40 3.11 -9.09 -2.40
N TRP A 41 1.86 -9.55 -2.41
CA TRP A 41 0.93 -9.48 -1.29
C TRP A 41 0.33 -10.83 -0.98
N THR A 42 0.02 -11.06 0.30
CA THR A 42 -0.85 -12.15 0.74
C THR A 42 -2.17 -11.57 1.22
N ARG A 43 -3.26 -12.34 1.10
CA ARG A 43 -4.57 -11.93 1.60
C ARG A 43 -4.54 -11.54 3.09
N PRO A 44 -3.97 -12.33 4.02
CA PRO A 44 -3.93 -11.95 5.44
C PRO A 44 -3.15 -10.66 5.71
N ALA A 45 -2.10 -10.37 4.93
CA ALA A 45 -1.35 -9.13 5.06
C ALA A 45 -2.18 -7.92 4.63
N LEU A 46 -2.91 -8.02 3.52
CA LEU A 46 -3.81 -6.97 3.05
C LEU A 46 -4.96 -6.73 4.03
N GLU A 47 -5.59 -7.78 4.54
CA GLU A 47 -6.65 -7.69 5.55
C GLU A 47 -6.16 -6.97 6.82
N THR A 48 -4.95 -7.29 7.28
CA THR A 48 -4.34 -6.60 8.44
C THR A 48 -4.09 -5.12 8.16
N LEU A 49 -3.59 -4.78 6.97
CA LEU A 49 -3.32 -3.39 6.57
C LEU A 49 -4.61 -2.58 6.47
N LEU A 50 -5.65 -3.14 5.83
CA LEU A 50 -6.96 -2.53 5.70
C LEU A 50 -7.61 -2.27 7.06
N ALA A 51 -7.55 -3.24 7.97
CA ALA A 51 -8.05 -3.09 9.33
C ALA A 51 -7.32 -1.96 10.08
N ARG A 52 -6.00 -1.84 9.94
CA ARG A 52 -5.21 -0.75 10.54
C ARG A 52 -5.52 0.62 9.95
N MET A 53 -5.85 0.68 8.67
CA MET A 53 -6.25 1.92 7.98
C MET A 53 -7.70 2.32 8.27
N GLY A 54 -8.54 1.41 8.78
CA GLY A 54 -9.99 1.62 8.86
C GLY A 54 -10.61 1.78 7.47
N ALA A 55 -10.05 1.11 6.46
CA ALA A 55 -10.42 1.25 5.06
C ALA A 55 -10.87 -0.09 4.48
N ARG A 56 -11.73 -0.05 3.46
CA ARG A 56 -12.10 -1.21 2.64
C ARG A 56 -11.15 -1.34 1.45
N PRO A 57 -11.01 -2.53 0.84
CA PRO A 57 -10.18 -2.73 -0.35
C PRO A 57 -10.44 -1.68 -1.44
N ARG A 58 -11.71 -1.36 -1.69
CA ARG A 58 -12.14 -0.37 -2.68
C ARG A 58 -11.66 1.05 -2.39
N ASP A 59 -11.54 1.42 -1.12
CA ASP A 59 -11.15 2.78 -0.72
C ASP A 59 -9.67 3.06 -1.04
N ILE A 60 -8.84 2.01 -1.18
CA ILE A 60 -7.41 2.10 -1.50
C ILE A 60 -7.06 1.57 -2.90
N LEU A 61 -8.04 1.09 -3.67
CA LEU A 61 -7.84 0.54 -5.00
C LEU A 61 -7.37 1.65 -5.96
N ARG A 62 -6.18 1.48 -6.53
CA ARG A 62 -5.66 2.41 -7.54
C ARG A 62 -6.21 2.04 -8.91
N LEU A 63 -7.09 2.88 -9.47
CA LEU A 63 -7.60 2.70 -10.83
C LEU A 63 -6.57 3.09 -11.91
N ARG A 64 -5.98 4.28 -11.78
CA ARG A 64 -5.07 4.81 -12.81
C ARG A 64 -3.72 4.12 -12.79
N GLY A 65 -3.29 3.64 -13.95
CA GLY A 65 -2.00 2.98 -14.13
C GLY A 65 -1.95 1.57 -13.55
N THR A 66 -3.11 0.91 -13.47
CA THR A 66 -3.27 -0.51 -13.11
C THR A 66 -4.30 -1.15 -14.04
N PRO A 67 -4.36 -2.48 -14.15
CA PRO A 67 -5.40 -3.16 -14.94
C PRO A 67 -6.77 -3.21 -14.23
N ALA A 68 -6.99 -2.45 -13.15
CA ALA A 68 -8.22 -2.56 -12.35
C ALA A 68 -9.50 -2.33 -13.16
N GLU A 69 -9.49 -1.39 -14.11
CA GLU A 69 -10.63 -1.13 -15.01
C GLU A 69 -10.84 -2.27 -16.01
N GLU A 70 -9.77 -2.76 -16.63
CA GLU A 70 -9.79 -3.89 -17.57
C GLU A 70 -10.28 -5.18 -16.89
N LEU A 71 -9.99 -5.34 -15.59
CA LEU A 71 -10.45 -6.45 -14.76
C LEU A 71 -11.88 -6.24 -14.19
N GLY A 72 -12.53 -5.12 -14.49
CA GLY A 72 -13.88 -4.81 -14.02
C GLY A 72 -13.98 -4.48 -12.53
N LEU A 73 -12.87 -4.25 -11.83
CA LEU A 73 -12.83 -4.03 -10.37
C LEU A 73 -13.38 -2.66 -9.95
N ALA A 74 -13.60 -1.75 -10.91
CA ALA A 74 -14.18 -0.44 -10.67
C ALA A 74 -15.72 -0.47 -10.52
N ASP A 75 -16.38 -1.56 -10.90
CA ASP A 75 -17.84 -1.69 -10.83
C ASP A 75 -18.30 -1.70 -9.35
N PRO A 76 -19.23 -0.81 -8.93
CA PRO A 76 -19.79 -0.79 -7.58
C PRO A 76 -20.44 -2.11 -7.14
N ALA A 77 -20.90 -2.94 -8.09
CA ALA A 77 -21.47 -4.26 -7.80
C ALA A 77 -20.42 -5.30 -7.40
N VAL A 78 -19.13 -5.07 -7.68
CA VAL A 78 -18.05 -5.96 -7.26
C VAL A 78 -17.85 -5.85 -5.76
N GLY A 79 -18.05 -6.95 -5.04
CA GLY A 79 -17.84 -7.03 -3.60
C GLY A 79 -16.36 -6.92 -3.20
N ASP A 80 -16.11 -6.43 -1.99
CA ASP A 80 -14.75 -6.18 -1.47
C ASP A 80 -13.85 -7.43 -1.47
N ASP A 81 -14.40 -8.64 -1.32
CA ASP A 81 -13.63 -9.89 -1.36
C ASP A 81 -12.96 -10.18 -2.71
N ARG A 82 -13.49 -9.60 -3.79
CA ARG A 82 -12.99 -9.73 -5.16
C ARG A 82 -11.95 -8.68 -5.54
N ILE A 83 -11.83 -7.61 -4.75
CA ILE A 83 -10.84 -6.54 -4.88
C ILE A 83 -9.60 -6.93 -4.07
#